data_AF-A0A496VR62-F1
#
_entry.id   AF-A0A496VR62-F1
#
_cell.length_a   1.000
_cell.length_b   1.000
_cell.length_c   1.000
_cell.angle_alpha   90.00
_cell.angle_beta   90.00
_cell.angle_gamma   90.00
#
_symmetry.space_group_name_H-M   'P 1'
#
loop_
_entity.id
_entity.type
_entity.pdbx_description
1 polymer ?
#
loop_
_entity_poly.entity_id
_entity_poly.type
_entity_poly.pdbx_seq_one_letter_code
_entity_poly.pdbx_strand_id
1 'polypeptide(L)' 'MKSSETKRVLVAGASGGVGQFICRQVVRLFGPHSLVVGDYKIERGRKFAKSLGEEVNTRLSK' A
#
# COMPACT_ATOMS: atom_id res chain seq x y z
N MET A 1 -1.83 21.65 -19.34
CA MET A 1 -2.41 20.46 -18.69
C MET A 1 -1.98 20.43 -17.23
N LYS A 2 -2.91 20.49 -16.27
CA LYS A 2 -2.59 20.17 -14.87
C LYS A 2 -2.35 18.66 -14.81
N SER A 3 -1.14 18.25 -14.44
CA SER A 3 -0.86 16.87 -14.04
C SER A 3 -1.82 16.54 -12.90
N SER A 4 -2.75 15.62 -13.10
CA SER A 4 -3.59 15.15 -11.99
C SER A 4 -2.65 14.37 -11.06
N GLU A 5 -2.32 14.94 -9.90
CA GLU A 5 -1.60 14.16 -8.89
C GLU A 5 -2.44 12.92 -8.57
N THR A 6 -1.92 11.76 -8.95
CA THR A 6 -2.54 10.47 -8.61
C THR A 6 -2.55 10.35 -7.10
N LYS A 7 -3.70 10.59 -6.48
CA LYS A 7 -3.87 10.49 -5.03
C LYS A 7 -3.59 9.04 -4.62
N ARG A 8 -2.69 8.85 -3.65
CA ARG A 8 -2.35 7.54 -3.10
C ARG A 8 -2.86 7.41 -1.68
N VAL A 9 -3.25 6.19 -1.31
CA VAL A 9 -3.71 5.82 0.03
C VAL A 9 -2.54 5.18 0.79
N LEU A 10 -2.15 5.77 1.91
CA LEU A 10 -1.22 5.14 2.87
C LEU A 10 -2.03 4.34 3.89
N VAL A 11 -1.72 3.05 4.03
CA VAL A 11 -2.26 2.22 5.10
C VAL A 11 -1.17 1.96 6.12
N ALA A 12 -1.28 2.54 7.32
CA ALA A 12 -0.38 2.25 8.44
C ALA A 12 -0.80 0.94 9.13
N GLY A 13 0.17 0.10 9.50
CA GLY A 13 -0.13 -1.25 10.00
C GLY A 13 -0.64 -2.20 8.91
N ALA A 14 -0.30 -1.93 7.65
CA ALA A 14 -0.81 -2.62 6.47
C ALA A 14 -0.56 -4.13 6.50
N SER A 15 0.55 -4.62 7.04
CA SER A 15 0.81 -6.06 7.09
C SER A 15 0.12 -6.78 8.26
N GLY A 16 -0.62 -6.07 9.12
CA GLY A 16 -1.50 -6.65 10.14
C GLY A 16 -2.78 -7.23 9.55
N GLY A 17 -3.48 -8.12 10.27
CA GLY A 17 -4.66 -8.84 9.74
C GLY A 17 -5.68 -7.91 9.06
N VAL A 18 -6.16 -6.90 9.78
CA VAL A 18 -7.11 -5.90 9.25
C VAL A 18 -6.50 -5.08 8.11
N GLY A 19 -5.25 -4.63 8.27
CA GLY A 19 -4.53 -3.86 7.25
C GLY A 19 -4.46 -4.59 5.92
N GLN A 20 -4.23 -5.91 5.95
CA GLN A 20 -4.13 -6.70 4.73
C GLN A 20 -5.46 -6.75 3.98
N PHE A 21 -6.59 -6.88 4.69
CA PHE A 21 -7.92 -6.85 4.07
C PHE A 21 -8.17 -5.50 3.42
N ILE A 22 -7.88 -4.39 4.12
CA ILE A 22 -8.04 -3.03 3.58
C ILE A 22 -7.18 -2.84 2.33
N CYS A 23 -5.89 -3.19 2.38
CA CYS A 23 -4.98 -3.07 1.24
C CYS A 23 -5.50 -3.82 0.01
N ARG A 24 -6.02 -5.04 0.18
CA ARG A 24 -6.61 -5.83 -0.93
C ARG A 24 -7.82 -5.13 -1.53
N GLN A 25 -8.67 -4.49 -0.73
CA GLN A 25 -9.82 -3.74 -1.25
C GLN A 25 -9.39 -2.47 -1.99
N VAL A 26 -8.39 -1.75 -1.49
CA VAL A 26 -7.83 -0.57 -2.16
C VAL A 26 -7.28 -0.96 -3.53
N VAL A 27 -6.44 -2.01 -3.60
CA VAL A 27 -5.88 -2.49 -4.87
C VAL A 27 -6.98 -2.95 -5.82
N ARG A 28 -8.01 -3.66 -5.32
CA ARG A 28 -9.15 -4.11 -6.14
C ARG A 28 -9.94 -2.97 -6.77
N LEU A 29 -10.17 -1.88 -6.02
CA LEU A 29 -11.04 -0.78 -6.44
C LEU A 29 -10.29 0.29 -7.24
N PHE A 30 -9.02 0.52 -6.93
CA PHE A 30 -8.27 1.67 -7.43
C PHE A 30 -6.94 1.29 -8.11
N GLY A 31 -6.61 -0.01 -8.16
CA GLY A 31 -5.37 -0.52 -8.75
C GLY A 31 -4.17 -0.45 -7.80
N PRO A 32 -3.09 -1.19 -8.10
CA PRO A 32 -1.91 -1.30 -7.23
C PRO A 32 -1.15 0.03 -7.04
N HIS A 33 -1.08 0.86 -8.08
CA HIS A 33 -0.41 2.17 -8.04
C HIS A 33 -1.04 3.17 -7.04
N SER A 34 -2.29 2.92 -6.60
CA SER A 34 -3.01 3.75 -5.65
C SER A 34 -2.62 3.49 -4.20
N LEU A 35 -1.91 2.39 -3.89
CA LEU A 35 -1.61 1.96 -2.54
C LEU A 35 -0.16 2.23 -2.13
N VAL A 36 0.02 2.71 -0.90
CA VAL A 36 1.29 2.73 -0.18
C VAL A 36 1.15 1.90 1.11
N VAL A 37 2.00 0.89 1.25
CA VAL A 37 2.06 0.00 2.42
C VAL A 37 2.96 0.63 3.49
N GLY A 38 2.38 0.91 4.67
CA GLY A 38 3.09 1.35 5.87
C GLY A 38 3.14 0.26 6.93
N ASP A 39 4.35 -0.13 7.36
CA ASP A 39 4.54 -1.06 8.47
C ASP A 39 5.77 -0.65 9.30
N TYR A 40 5.73 -0.90 10.61
CA TYR A 40 6.84 -0.61 11.53
C TYR A 40 8.04 -1.53 11.27
N LYS A 41 7.81 -2.73 10.72
CA LYS A 41 8.84 -3.67 10.25
C LYS A 41 8.94 -3.59 8.74
N ILE A 42 9.98 -2.90 8.25
CA ILE A 42 10.24 -2.66 6.82
C ILE A 42 10.11 -3.92 5.98
N GLU A 43 10.82 -4.98 6.34
CA GLU A 43 10.85 -6.23 5.56
C GLU A 43 9.49 -6.92 5.50
N ARG A 44 8.70 -6.82 6.58
CA ARG A 44 7.33 -7.33 6.61
C ARG A 44 6.42 -6.50 5.69
N GLY A 45 6.59 -5.17 5.68
CA GLY A 45 5.91 -4.27 4.75
C GLY A 45 6.26 -4.59 3.29
N ARG A 46 7.55 -4.72 2.98
CA ARG A 46 8.05 -5.05 1.63
C ARG A 46 7.56 -6.41 1.14
N LYS A 47 7.63 -7.44 1.97
CA LYS A 47 7.11 -8.78 1.61
C LYS A 47 5.60 -8.71 1.31
N PHE A 48 4.84 -7.97 2.11
CA PHE A 48 3.42 -7.81 1.88
C PHE A 48 3.11 -7.01 0.61
N ALA A 49 3.78 -5.87 0.37
CA ALA A 49 3.62 -5.08 -0.85
C ALA A 49 3.87 -5.90 -2.12
N LYS A 50 4.95 -6.70 -2.15
CA LYS A 50 5.24 -7.62 -3.27
C LYS A 50 4.11 -8.62 -3.54
N SER A 51 3.38 -9.04 -2.51
CA SER A 51 2.24 -9.95 -2.67
C SER A 51 0.97 -9.30 -3.25
N LEU A 52 0.93 -7.96 -3.33
CA LEU A 52 -0.21 -7.19 -3.83
C LEU A 52 -0.04 -6.69 -5.28
N GLY A 53 1.18 -6.77 -5.84
CA GLY A 53 1.52 -6.34 -7.19
C GLY A 53 2.81 -5.52 -7.25
N GLU A 54 3.47 -5.49 -8.41
CA GLU A 54 4.78 -4.84 -8.58
C GLU A 54 4.75 -3.31 -8.43
N GLU A 55 3.58 -2.69 -8.59
CA GLU A 55 3.40 -1.23 -8.51
C GLU A 55 3.06 -0.73 -7.10
N VAL A 56 2.94 -1.62 -6.10
CA VAL A 56 2.62 -1.24 -4.72
C VAL A 56 3.87 -0.70 -4.02
N ASN A 57 3.83 0.57 -3.65
CA ASN A 57 4.93 1.24 -2.96
C ASN A 57 4.94 0.94 -1.45
N THR A 58 6.11 1.07 -0.82
CA THR A 58 6.25 1.00 0.64
C THR A 58 6.74 2.33 1.22
N ARG A 59 6.27 2.69 2.41
CA ARG A 59 6.83 3.79 3.21
C ARG A 59 6.95 3.37 4.67
N LEU A 60 7.89 4.01 5.37
CA LEU A 60 7.96 3.91 6.82
C LEU A 60 6.76 4.62 7.44
N SER A 61 6.00 3.91 8.28
CA SER A 61 5.21 4.54 9.32
C SER A 61 6.15 4.68 10.53
N LYS A 62 6.70 5.89 10.73
CA LYS A 62 7.36 6.24 11.99
C LYS A 62 6.32 6.31 13.10
#